data_AF-A0A7S0QZU3-F1
#
_entry.id   AF-A0A7S0QZU3-F1
#
_cell.length_a   1.000
_cell.length_b   1.000
_cell.length_c   1.000
_cell.angle_alpha   90.00
_cell.angle_beta   90.00
_cell.angle_gamma   90.00
#
_symmetry.space_group_name_H-M   'P 1'
#
loop_
_entity.id
_entity.type
_entity.pdbx_description
1 polymer ?
#
loop_
_entity_poly.entity_id
_entity_poly.type
_entity_poly.pdbx_seq_one_letter_code
_entity_poly.pdbx_strand_id
1 'polypeptide(L)'
;MADTAEEPKRRTFRKFTFRGVDLEALLELPTDKLVELFHARARRRFHRGLKRKPLALIKKLRKAKREAPAGEKPDPVRTHLRNMIIVPEMIGSVIAVYNGKTFNQIEVKPEMVSHYLGEFSVSYKPVKHGRPGIGATHSSRFIPLK
;
A
#
# COMPACT_ATOMS: atom_id res chain seq x y z
N MET A 1 -7.47 0.64 53.54
CA MET A 1 -7.00 1.43 52.40
C MET A 1 -7.01 0.49 51.21
N ALA A 2 -8.00 0.60 50.33
CA ALA A 2 -8.13 -0.26 49.17
C ALA A 2 -7.71 0.57 47.95
N ASP A 3 -6.62 0.17 47.31
CA ASP A 3 -6.14 0.74 46.06
C ASP A 3 -7.18 0.52 44.95
N THR A 4 -7.76 1.60 44.45
CA THR A 4 -8.57 1.60 43.24
C THR A 4 -7.64 1.43 42.04
N ALA A 5 -7.56 0.20 41.52
CA ALA A 5 -6.85 -0.09 40.28
C ALA A 5 -7.52 0.68 39.12
N GLU A 6 -6.81 1.65 38.53
CA GLU A 6 -7.25 2.34 37.31
C GLU A 6 -7.38 1.33 36.16
N GLU A 7 -8.58 1.18 35.61
CA GLU A 7 -8.80 0.38 34.40
C GLU A 7 -8.03 0.97 33.21
N PRO A 8 -7.31 0.16 32.42
CA PRO A 8 -6.58 0.67 31.27
C PRO A 8 -7.56 1.24 30.24
N LYS A 9 -7.39 2.53 29.89
CA LYS A 9 -8.20 3.23 28.88
C LYS A 9 -8.31 2.38 27.61
N ARG A 10 -9.53 1.91 27.30
CA ARG A 10 -9.84 1.17 26.07
C ARG A 10 -9.43 2.05 24.88
N ARG A 11 -8.49 1.57 24.06
CA ARG A 11 -8.10 2.25 22.83
C ARG A 11 -9.35 2.35 21.94
N THR A 12 -9.92 3.55 21.82
CA THR A 12 -11.03 3.79 20.91
C THR A 12 -10.52 3.61 19.48
N PHE A 13 -11.23 2.81 18.69
CA PHE A 13 -10.88 2.61 17.29
C PHE A 13 -11.06 3.96 16.57
N ARG A 14 -9.95 4.61 16.20
CA ARG A 14 -10.01 5.85 15.42
C ARG A 14 -10.59 5.55 14.05
N LYS A 15 -11.72 6.17 13.72
CA LYS A 15 -12.25 6.16 12.36
C LYS A 15 -11.21 6.77 11.42
N PHE A 16 -10.95 6.11 10.30
CA PHE A 16 -10.01 6.61 9.31
C PHE A 16 -10.63 7.82 8.58
N THR A 17 -9.91 8.94 8.61
CA THR A 17 -10.28 10.16 7.89
C THR A 17 -9.16 10.52 6.91
N PHE A 18 -9.49 10.70 5.64
CA PHE A 18 -8.55 11.19 4.63
C PHE A 18 -8.76 12.69 4.42
N ARG A 19 -7.82 13.51 4.90
CA ARG A 19 -7.85 14.99 4.76
C ARG A 19 -9.17 15.63 5.26
N GLY A 20 -9.70 15.11 6.37
CA GLY A 20 -10.96 15.58 6.96
C GLY A 20 -12.22 14.96 6.36
N VAL A 21 -12.09 14.02 5.41
CA VAL A 21 -13.21 13.29 4.82
C VAL A 21 -13.23 11.86 5.35
N ASP A 22 -14.40 11.39 5.79
CA ASP A 22 -14.60 10.02 6.25
C ASP A 22 -14.51 9.01 5.09
N LEU A 23 -14.22 7.75 5.42
CA LEU A 23 -14.05 6.69 4.42
C LEU A 23 -15.30 6.47 3.55
N GLU A 24 -16.49 6.50 4.15
CA GLU A 24 -17.77 6.30 3.45
C GLU A 24 -18.02 7.43 2.46
N ALA A 25 -17.88 8.68 2.92
CA ALA A 25 -17.97 9.86 2.07
C ALA A 25 -16.92 9.82 0.93
N LEU A 26 -15.71 9.33 1.20
CA LEU A 26 -14.64 9.22 0.20
C LEU A 26 -14.97 8.25 -0.96
N LEU A 27 -15.82 7.25 -0.72
CA LEU A 27 -16.26 6.29 -1.74
C LEU A 27 -17.37 6.85 -2.62
N GLU A 28 -18.19 7.76 -2.08
CA GLU A 28 -19.32 8.38 -2.78
C GLU A 28 -18.90 9.62 -3.59
N LEU A 29 -17.74 10.21 -3.26
CA LEU A 29 -17.25 11.40 -3.93
C LEU A 29 -17.03 11.20 -5.45
N PRO A 30 -17.44 12.16 -6.28
CA PRO A 30 -17.13 12.13 -7.70
C PRO A 30 -15.61 12.27 -7.92
N THR A 31 -15.13 11.72 -9.03
CA THR A 31 -13.69 11.67 -9.33
C THR A 31 -13.05 13.05 -9.35
N ASP A 32 -13.75 14.09 -9.82
CA ASP A 32 -13.22 15.45 -9.89
C ASP A 32 -12.91 16.03 -8.49
N LYS A 33 -13.81 15.80 -7.52
CA LYS A 33 -13.61 16.22 -6.13
C LYS A 33 -12.57 15.39 -5.40
N LEU A 34 -12.50 14.09 -5.68
CA LEU A 34 -11.44 13.23 -5.17
C LEU A 34 -10.05 13.71 -5.61
N VAL A 35 -9.92 14.15 -6.86
CA VAL A 35 -8.66 14.62 -7.45
C VAL A 35 -8.17 15.94 -6.83
N GLU A 36 -9.08 16.80 -6.37
CA GLU A 36 -8.76 17.99 -5.57
C GLU A 36 -8.11 17.62 -4.23
N LEU A 37 -8.54 16.52 -3.59
CA LEU A 37 -7.98 16.07 -2.32
C LEU A 37 -6.59 15.43 -2.46
N PHE A 38 -6.23 14.93 -3.64
CA PHE A 38 -4.94 14.25 -3.83
C PHE A 38 -3.74 15.21 -3.90
N HIS A 39 -2.55 14.67 -3.64
CA HIS A 39 -1.29 15.41 -3.78
C HIS A 39 -1.03 15.79 -5.25
N ALA A 40 -0.21 16.83 -5.48
CA ALA A 40 -0.01 17.44 -6.80
C ALA A 40 0.37 16.43 -7.91
N ARG A 41 1.27 15.49 -7.61
CA ARG A 41 1.70 14.44 -8.56
C ARG A 41 0.54 13.50 -8.98
N ALA A 42 -0.32 13.09 -8.04
CA ALA A 42 -1.48 12.26 -8.34
C ALA A 42 -2.51 13.07 -9.12
N ARG A 43 -2.82 14.29 -8.70
CA ARG A 43 -3.71 15.22 -9.39
C ARG A 43 -3.30 15.44 -10.86
N ARG A 44 -2.02 15.74 -11.11
CA ARG A 44 -1.46 15.90 -12.47
C ARG A 44 -1.68 14.65 -13.33
N ARG A 45 -1.62 13.45 -12.74
CA ARG A 45 -1.83 12.20 -13.47
C ARG A 45 -3.29 12.02 -13.88
N PHE A 46 -4.24 12.35 -13.00
CA PHE A 46 -5.66 12.31 -13.34
C PHE A 46 -6.03 13.35 -14.39
N HIS A 47 -5.50 14.58 -14.31
CA HIS A 47 -5.72 15.61 -15.35
C HIS A 47 -5.16 15.21 -16.72
N ARG A 48 -4.08 14.42 -16.77
CA ARG A 48 -3.54 13.85 -18.02
C ARG A 48 -4.36 12.66 -18.55
N GLY A 49 -5.31 12.17 -17.77
CA GLY A 49 -6.15 11.01 -18.09
C GLY A 49 -5.52 9.66 -17.73
N LEU A 50 -6.37 8.73 -17.32
CA LEU A 50 -6.00 7.33 -17.13
C LEU A 50 -6.11 6.57 -18.46
N LYS A 51 -5.01 5.92 -18.87
CA LYS A 51 -4.98 5.07 -20.08
C LYS A 51 -5.85 3.82 -19.90
N ARG A 52 -6.11 3.09 -20.99
CA ARG A 52 -6.89 1.83 -21.01
C ARG A 52 -6.41 0.78 -20.00
N LYS A 53 -5.09 0.65 -19.79
CA LYS A 53 -4.49 -0.36 -18.88
C LYS A 53 -4.93 -0.15 -17.41
N PRO A 54 -4.77 1.05 -16.80
CA PRO A 54 -5.38 1.41 -15.52
C PRO A 54 -6.87 1.08 -15.39
N LEU A 55 -7.69 1.45 -16.38
CA LEU A 55 -9.13 1.21 -16.35
C LEU A 55 -9.47 -0.29 -16.38
N ALA A 56 -8.73 -1.07 -17.16
CA ALA A 56 -8.88 -2.52 -17.18
C ALA A 56 -8.53 -3.16 -15.82
N LEU A 57 -7.53 -2.63 -15.10
CA LEU A 57 -7.21 -3.10 -13.76
C LEU A 57 -8.35 -2.80 -12.79
N ILE A 58 -8.90 -1.59 -12.79
CA ILE A 58 -10.06 -1.22 -11.95
C ILE A 58 -11.23 -2.17 -12.23
N LYS A 59 -11.54 -2.44 -13.50
CA LYS A 59 -12.61 -3.39 -13.87
C LYS A 59 -12.38 -4.79 -13.33
N LYS A 60 -11.14 -5.31 -13.38
CA LYS A 60 -10.79 -6.61 -12.81
C LYS A 60 -10.95 -6.64 -11.30
N LEU A 61 -10.53 -5.58 -10.60
CA LEU A 61 -10.68 -5.46 -9.16
C LEU A 61 -12.14 -5.38 -8.73
N ARG A 62 -12.97 -4.62 -9.46
CA ARG A 62 -14.43 -4.57 -9.23
C ARG A 62 -15.08 -5.95 -9.41
N LYS A 63 -14.64 -6.71 -10.40
CA LYS A 63 -15.10 -8.09 -10.63
C LYS A 63 -14.71 -8.99 -9.45
N ALA A 64 -13.44 -9.02 -9.08
CA ALA A 64 -12.94 -9.85 -7.98
C ALA A 64 -13.62 -9.52 -6.63
N LYS A 65 -13.85 -8.23 -6.35
CA LYS A 65 -14.55 -7.79 -5.14
C LYS A 65 -16.03 -8.19 -5.11
N ARG A 66 -16.68 -8.31 -6.29
CA ARG A 66 -18.08 -8.75 -6.40
C ARG A 66 -18.23 -10.27 -6.29
N GLU A 67 -17.24 -11.02 -6.77
CA GLU A 67 -17.24 -12.49 -6.74
C GLU A 67 -16.82 -13.06 -5.38
N ALA A 68 -16.17 -12.26 -4.53
CA ALA A 68 -15.75 -12.66 -3.21
C ALA A 68 -16.96 -12.90 -2.27
N PRO A 69 -17.00 -14.03 -1.54
CA PRO A 69 -18.03 -14.27 -0.54
C PRO A 69 -17.89 -13.29 0.64
N ALA A 70 -19.02 -13.04 1.31
CA ALA A 70 -19.07 -12.07 2.40
C ALA A 70 -18.15 -12.47 3.56
N GLY A 71 -17.19 -11.62 3.89
CA GLY A 71 -16.21 -11.84 4.97
C GLY A 71 -14.88 -12.43 4.52
N GLU A 72 -14.78 -12.93 3.28
CA GLU A 72 -13.50 -13.39 2.72
C GLU A 72 -12.82 -12.32 1.89
N LYS A 73 -11.49 -12.44 1.77
CA LYS A 73 -10.71 -11.54 0.93
C LYS A 73 -10.87 -11.92 -0.54
N PRO A 74 -11.01 -10.93 -1.44
CA PRO A 74 -11.12 -11.21 -2.86
C PRO A 74 -9.84 -11.82 -3.43
N ASP A 75 -9.99 -12.56 -4.53
CA ASP A 75 -8.86 -13.19 -5.21
C ASP A 75 -7.79 -12.16 -5.65
N PRO A 76 -6.50 -12.49 -5.48
CA PRO A 76 -5.42 -11.58 -5.78
C PRO A 76 -5.29 -11.29 -7.29
N VAL A 77 -5.49 -10.03 -7.67
CA VAL A 77 -5.33 -9.60 -9.07
C VAL A 77 -3.89 -9.23 -9.36
N ARG A 78 -3.24 -9.95 -10.29
CA ARG A 78 -1.85 -9.70 -10.71
C ARG A 78 -1.74 -8.49 -11.63
N THR A 79 -0.76 -7.63 -11.37
CA THR A 79 -0.48 -6.44 -12.19
C THR A 79 1.01 -6.09 -12.27
N HIS A 80 1.40 -5.53 -13.41
CA HIS A 80 2.71 -4.91 -13.62
C HIS A 80 2.64 -3.37 -13.50
N LEU A 81 1.45 -2.80 -13.29
CA LEU A 81 1.22 -1.37 -13.25
C LEU A 81 1.66 -0.77 -11.90
N ARG A 82 2.96 -0.72 -11.66
CA ARG A 82 3.55 -0.05 -10.47
C ARG A 82 3.25 1.44 -10.43
N ASN A 83 2.97 2.04 -11.59
CA ASN A 83 2.63 3.45 -11.68
C ASN A 83 1.17 3.74 -11.34
N MET A 84 0.30 2.77 -11.06
CA MET A 84 -1.12 3.01 -10.72
C MET A 84 -1.28 3.72 -9.36
N ILE A 85 -2.20 4.69 -9.27
CA ILE A 85 -2.56 5.37 -8.01
C ILE A 85 -3.69 4.56 -7.37
N ILE A 86 -3.62 4.38 -6.05
CA ILE A 86 -4.67 3.72 -5.28
C ILE A 86 -5.87 4.66 -5.16
N VAL A 87 -6.99 4.23 -5.73
CA VAL A 87 -8.29 4.90 -5.69
C VAL A 87 -9.11 4.30 -4.54
N PRO A 88 -9.96 5.08 -3.83
CA PRO A 88 -10.76 4.58 -2.71
C PRO A 88 -11.55 3.31 -3.01
N GLU A 89 -12.07 3.15 -4.24
CA GLU A 89 -12.78 1.93 -4.66
C GLU A 89 -11.97 0.63 -4.49
N MET A 90 -10.62 0.72 -4.55
CA MET A 90 -9.72 -0.43 -4.44
C MET A 90 -9.55 -0.92 -3.00
N ILE A 91 -10.05 -0.18 -2.00
CA ILE A 91 -9.93 -0.55 -0.59
C ILE A 91 -10.59 -1.92 -0.35
N GLY A 92 -9.88 -2.78 0.37
CA GLY A 92 -10.26 -4.18 0.61
C GLY A 92 -9.96 -5.14 -0.55
N SER A 93 -9.42 -4.65 -1.67
CA SER A 93 -8.96 -5.53 -2.76
C SER A 93 -7.55 -6.07 -2.48
N VAL A 94 -7.26 -7.28 -2.95
CA VAL A 94 -5.91 -7.85 -2.91
C VAL A 94 -5.26 -7.69 -4.28
N ILE A 95 -4.15 -6.95 -4.34
CA ILE A 95 -3.42 -6.66 -5.58
C ILE A 95 -2.04 -7.29 -5.49
N ALA A 96 -1.71 -8.14 -6.44
CA ALA A 96 -0.38 -8.72 -6.56
C ALA A 96 0.48 -7.86 -7.51
N VAL A 97 1.37 -7.05 -6.97
CA VAL A 97 2.20 -6.08 -7.71
C VAL A 97 3.55 -6.69 -8.04
N TYR A 98 3.90 -6.72 -9.32
CA TYR A 98 5.20 -7.22 -9.78
C TYR A 98 6.34 -6.28 -9.37
N ASN A 99 7.37 -6.82 -8.74
CA ASN A 99 8.55 -6.06 -8.29
C ASN A 99 9.77 -6.18 -9.22
N GLY A 100 9.69 -6.99 -10.28
CA GLY A 100 10.81 -7.32 -11.17
C GLY A 100 11.24 -8.78 -11.10
N LYS A 101 10.78 -9.54 -10.09
CA LYS A 101 11.04 -10.97 -9.94
C LYS A 101 9.79 -11.74 -9.54
N THR A 102 9.11 -11.27 -8.50
CA THR A 102 7.94 -11.89 -7.89
C THR A 102 6.73 -10.96 -7.92
N PHE A 103 5.55 -11.54 -7.74
CA PHE A 103 4.32 -10.79 -7.52
C PHE A 103 4.07 -10.70 -6.01
N ASN A 104 4.26 -9.51 -5.45
CA ASN A 104 4.06 -9.29 -4.02
C ASN A 104 2.58 -8.97 -3.79
N GLN A 105 1.91 -9.77 -2.98
CA GLN A 105 0.50 -9.56 -2.63
C GLN A 105 0.36 -8.43 -1.61
N ILE A 106 -0.46 -7.46 -1.95
CA ILE A 106 -0.73 -6.28 -1.13
C ILE A 106 -2.25 -6.19 -0.94
N GLU A 107 -2.67 -6.21 0.31
CA GLU A 107 -4.04 -5.88 0.69
C GLU A 107 -4.18 -4.36 0.82
N VAL A 108 -5.09 -3.77 0.05
CA VAL A 108 -5.23 -2.32 0.00
C VAL A 108 -5.97 -1.82 1.24
N LYS A 109 -5.24 -1.09 2.09
CA LYS A 109 -5.77 -0.42 3.28
C LYS A 109 -6.19 1.02 2.98
N PRO A 110 -7.12 1.62 3.77
CA PRO A 110 -7.52 3.02 3.61
C PRO A 110 -6.35 4.02 3.66
N GLU A 111 -5.35 3.74 4.49
CA GLU A 111 -4.13 4.55 4.65
C GLU A 111 -3.29 4.65 3.37
N MET A 112 -3.49 3.73 2.43
CA MET A 112 -2.74 3.68 1.17
C MET A 112 -3.36 4.55 0.07
N VAL A 113 -4.52 5.17 0.31
CA VAL A 113 -5.17 6.03 -0.69
C VAL A 113 -4.24 7.18 -1.09
N SER A 114 -4.28 7.53 -2.38
CA SER A 114 -3.41 8.53 -3.04
C SER A 114 -1.97 8.09 -3.29
N HIS A 115 -1.49 6.99 -2.70
CA HIS A 115 -0.15 6.46 -2.98
C HIS A 115 -0.09 5.65 -4.28
N TYR A 116 1.11 5.45 -4.80
CA TYR A 116 1.36 4.59 -5.96
C TYR A 116 1.55 3.12 -5.55
N LEU A 117 1.00 2.18 -6.33
CA LEU A 117 1.18 0.73 -6.08
C LEU A 117 2.66 0.32 -5.97
N GLY A 118 3.54 0.99 -6.72
CA GLY A 118 4.97 0.73 -6.71
C GLY A 118 5.66 1.03 -5.38
N GLU A 119 5.08 1.90 -4.54
CA GLU A 119 5.63 2.25 -3.21
C GLU A 119 5.53 1.09 -2.22
N PHE A 120 4.52 0.23 -2.39
CA PHE A 120 4.28 -0.93 -1.51
C PHE A 120 4.99 -2.21 -1.98
N SER A 121 5.67 -2.16 -3.12
CA SER A 121 6.37 -3.32 -3.70
C SER A 121 7.84 -2.98 -3.93
N VAL A 122 8.66 -3.34 -2.94
CA VAL A 122 10.11 -3.11 -2.96
C VAL A 122 10.75 -3.93 -4.09
N SER A 123 11.46 -3.25 -4.98
CA SER A 123 12.10 -3.85 -6.16
C SER A 123 13.48 -4.43 -5.92
N TYR A 124 14.04 -4.22 -4.73
CA TYR A 124 15.35 -4.74 -4.33
C TYR A 124 15.23 -5.48 -3.00
N LYS A 125 16.23 -6.30 -2.70
CA LYS A 125 16.38 -6.88 -1.36
C LYS A 125 17.21 -5.90 -0.52
N PRO A 126 16.68 -5.38 0.61
CA PRO A 126 17.46 -4.51 1.48
C PRO A 126 18.79 -5.18 1.87
N VAL A 127 19.89 -4.49 1.62
CA VAL A 127 21.23 -4.97 1.96
C VAL A 127 21.40 -4.81 3.46
N LYS A 128 21.59 -5.93 4.16
CA LYS A 128 22.03 -5.92 5.55
C LYS A 128 23.55 -6.12 5.52
N HIS A 129 24.28 -5.13 6.03
CA HIS A 129 25.72 -5.28 6.19
C HIS A 129 25.99 -6.40 7.20
N GLY A 130 26.70 -7.44 6.75
CA GLY A 130 27.26 -8.45 7.63
C GLY A 130 28.60 -7.99 8.21
N ARG A 131 29.28 -8.89 8.92
CA ARG A 131 30.71 -8.68 9.20
C ARG A 131 31.46 -8.59 7.87
N PRO A 132 32.37 -7.61 7.69
CA PRO A 132 33.26 -7.62 6.55
C PRO A 132 33.94 -8.98 6.45
N GLY A 133 34.01 -9.53 5.23
CA GLY A 133 34.87 -10.69 4.99
C GLY A 133 36.31 -10.38 5.41
N ILE A 134 37.03 -11.38 5.89
CA ILE A 134 38.45 -11.24 6.18
C ILE A 134 39.14 -10.88 4.85
N GLY A 135 39.83 -9.73 4.81
CA GLY A 135 40.44 -9.17 3.59
C GLY A 135 39.55 -8.28 2.72
N ALA A 136 38.26 -8.13 3.03
CA ALA A 136 37.35 -7.26 2.25
C ALA A 136 37.48 -5.76 2.57
N THR A 137 37.97 -5.40 3.76
CA THR A 137 38.24 -4.01 4.17
C THR A 137 39.70 -3.87 4.59
N HIS A 138 40.28 -2.68 4.45
CA HIS A 138 41.68 -2.43 4.82
C HIS A 138 41.98 -2.78 6.29
N SER A 139 41.00 -2.59 7.18
CA SER A 139 41.06 -2.95 8.60
C SER A 139 40.93 -4.45 8.88
N SER A 140 40.31 -5.25 7.99
CA SER A 140 40.12 -6.69 8.19
C SER A 140 41.28 -7.53 7.65
N ARG A 141 42.29 -6.90 7.03
CA ARG A 141 43.51 -7.58 6.53
C ARG A 141 44.41 -8.12 7.64
N PHE A 142 44.36 -7.52 8.83
CA PHE A 142 45.26 -7.85 9.95
C PHE A 142 44.58 -8.72 11.02
N ILE A 143 43.36 -9.21 10.80
CA ILE A 143 42.69 -10.12 11.73
C ILE A 143 43.34 -11.51 11.57
N PRO A 144 44.01 -12.05 12.61
CA PRO A 144 44.66 -13.35 12.53
C PRO A 144 43.62 -14.46 12.29
N LEU A 145 43.87 -15.32 11.31
CA LEU A 145 43.11 -16.55 11.11
C LEU A 145 43.54 -17.56 12.19
N LYS A 146 42.57 -18.19 12.84
CA LYS A 146 42.79 -19.35 13.71
C LYS A 146 42.42 -20.62 12.96
#